data_AF-A0A2U0S964-F1
#
_entry.id   AF-A0A2U0S964-F1
#
_cell.length_a   1.000
_cell.length_b   1.000
_cell.length_c   1.000
_cell.angle_alpha   90.00
_cell.angle_beta   90.00
_cell.angle_gamma   90.00
#
_symmetry.space_group_name_H-M   'P 1'
#
loop_
_entity.id
_entity.type
_entity.pdbx_description
1 polymer ?
#
loop_
_entity_poly.entity_id
_entity_poly.type
_entity_poly.pdbx_seq_one_letter_code
_entity_poly.pdbx_strand_id
1 'polypeptide(L)'
;MYAGAKRDFVAKVSLAETVSRGCGNIPSDTNQHYWASVLFTRMVVTGKSVELLAPDPRPSAHWDFSAVASLVRNLAECYLYFFFLCVDDVPVVEKEARIIMLDLHDDGSRSKLFGELDEPETDDEALAQRAVVRASLEACFRANEWLMALPEKRQRELLRGDKTPFVQDDVIDRTDLDRKHFRFLYRFMSAHTHSGPVAFYRMGEHGRGMGFKNSNDTMYMAWALEFGTRIIELATGAMLDLFPGADQRGRKLRLAQIRQAPKGRR
;
A
#
# COMPACT_ATOMS: atom_id res chain seq x y z
N MET A 1 -20.60 -16.34 -0.84
CA MET A 1 -19.67 -15.29 -1.32
C MET A 1 -18.88 -14.68 -0.17
N TYR A 2 -19.41 -13.73 0.61
CA TYR A 2 -18.67 -13.03 1.69
C TYR A 2 -17.86 -13.91 2.65
N ALA A 3 -18.48 -14.95 3.24
CA ALA A 3 -17.78 -15.81 4.21
C ALA A 3 -16.57 -16.55 3.60
N GLY A 4 -16.63 -16.85 2.29
CA GLY A 4 -15.50 -17.41 1.54
C GLY A 4 -14.41 -16.38 1.33
N ALA A 5 -14.76 -15.20 0.80
CA ALA A 5 -13.86 -14.08 0.60
C ALA A 5 -13.12 -13.67 1.89
N LYS A 6 -13.85 -13.58 3.02
CA LYS A 6 -13.26 -13.28 4.33
C LYS A 6 -12.25 -14.36 4.76
N ARG A 7 -12.63 -15.64 4.64
CA ARG A 7 -11.75 -16.74 5.04
C ARG A 7 -10.46 -16.75 4.24
N ASP A 8 -10.56 -16.55 2.92
CA ASP A 8 -9.39 -16.54 2.04
C ASP A 8 -8.50 -15.32 2.33
N PHE A 9 -9.09 -14.12 2.44
CA PHE A 9 -8.37 -12.91 2.80
C PHE A 9 -7.58 -13.08 4.11
N VAL A 10 -8.23 -13.58 5.17
CA VAL A 10 -7.57 -13.84 6.46
C VAL A 10 -6.43 -14.85 6.33
N ALA A 11 -6.62 -15.92 5.54
CA ALA A 11 -5.57 -16.90 5.31
C ALA A 11 -4.36 -16.28 4.59
N LYS A 12 -4.57 -15.47 3.55
CA LYS A 12 -3.50 -14.79 2.81
C LYS A 12 -2.79 -13.75 3.66
N VAL A 13 -3.52 -12.95 4.45
CA VAL A 13 -2.92 -12.00 5.39
C VAL A 13 -2.09 -12.72 6.46
N SER A 14 -2.54 -13.87 6.97
CA SER A 14 -1.75 -14.64 7.95
C SER A 14 -0.47 -15.23 7.36
N LEU A 15 -0.50 -15.66 6.10
CA LEU A 15 0.70 -16.06 5.38
C LEU A 15 1.64 -14.87 5.16
N ALA A 16 1.11 -13.74 4.70
CA ALA A 16 1.88 -12.52 4.48
C ALA A 16 2.54 -12.01 5.78
N GLU A 17 1.84 -12.08 6.91
CA GLU A 17 2.39 -11.79 8.23
C GLU A 17 3.57 -12.71 8.57
N THR A 18 3.41 -14.00 8.29
CA THR A 18 4.47 -14.98 8.50
C THR A 18 5.70 -14.65 7.66
N VAL A 19 5.52 -14.35 6.38
CA VAL A 19 6.60 -13.95 5.46
C VAL A 19 7.27 -12.65 5.92
N SER A 20 6.49 -11.61 6.26
CA SER A 20 7.00 -10.32 6.73
C SER A 20 7.88 -10.48 7.98
N ARG A 21 7.45 -11.29 8.95
CA ARG A 21 8.28 -11.61 10.14
C ARG A 21 9.57 -12.33 9.77
N GLY A 22 9.53 -13.21 8.77
CA GLY A 22 10.70 -13.95 8.30
C GLY A 22 11.69 -13.16 7.45
N CYS A 23 11.30 -11.98 6.97
CA CYS A 23 12.19 -10.98 6.35
C CYS A 23 12.87 -10.09 7.40
N GLY A 24 12.33 -10.02 8.62
CA GLY A 24 12.88 -9.19 9.69
C GLY A 24 14.30 -9.58 10.11
N ASN A 25 15.09 -8.59 10.51
CA ASN A 25 16.49 -8.72 10.95
C ASN A 25 17.45 -9.30 9.90
N ILE A 26 17.09 -9.24 8.61
CA ILE A 26 17.99 -9.55 7.50
C ILE A 26 18.52 -8.20 6.97
N PRO A 27 19.84 -8.04 6.81
CA PRO A 27 20.40 -6.89 6.12
C PRO A 27 19.77 -6.72 4.73
N SER A 28 19.43 -5.49 4.36
CA SER A 28 18.92 -5.19 3.02
C SER A 28 20.10 -4.97 2.08
N ASP A 29 20.42 -5.98 1.27
CA ASP A 29 21.58 -5.94 0.36
C ASP A 29 21.44 -4.87 -0.74
N THR A 30 20.21 -4.47 -1.06
CA THR A 30 19.91 -3.43 -2.06
C THR A 30 18.75 -2.55 -1.61
N ASN A 31 18.61 -1.36 -2.23
CA ASN A 31 17.44 -0.49 -2.06
C ASN A 31 16.12 -1.23 -2.34
N GLN A 32 16.14 -2.16 -3.30
CA GLN A 32 14.99 -3.01 -3.63
C GLN A 32 14.56 -3.84 -2.42
N HIS A 33 15.50 -4.52 -1.73
CA HIS A 33 15.19 -5.32 -0.54
C HIS A 33 14.67 -4.47 0.61
N TYR A 34 15.27 -3.29 0.82
CA TYR A 34 14.84 -2.36 1.86
C TYR A 34 13.40 -1.90 1.64
N TRP A 35 13.11 -1.32 0.47
CA TRP A 35 11.77 -0.80 0.16
C TRP A 35 10.72 -1.89 0.05
N ALA A 36 11.08 -3.07 -0.46
CA ALA A 36 10.20 -4.24 -0.48
C ALA A 36 9.75 -4.58 0.94
N SER A 37 10.69 -4.63 1.90
CA SER A 37 10.38 -4.94 3.30
C SER A 37 9.48 -3.88 3.95
N VAL A 38 9.76 -2.59 3.71
CA VAL A 38 8.98 -1.47 4.27
C VAL A 38 7.54 -1.48 3.73
N LEU A 39 7.39 -1.51 2.40
CA LEU A 39 6.09 -1.45 1.73
C LEU A 39 5.28 -2.73 1.99
N PHE A 40 5.91 -3.90 1.98
CA PHE A 40 5.25 -5.15 2.32
C PHE A 40 4.74 -5.16 3.75
N THR A 41 5.56 -4.71 4.71
CA THR A 41 5.12 -4.58 6.11
C THR A 41 3.91 -3.64 6.23
N ARG A 42 3.92 -2.51 5.52
CA ARG A 42 2.77 -1.59 5.47
C ARG A 42 1.51 -2.27 4.93
N MET A 43 1.63 -3.08 3.87
CA MET A 43 0.52 -3.87 3.34
C MET A 43 0.03 -4.91 4.35
N VAL A 44 0.91 -5.67 5.00
CA VAL A 44 0.52 -6.66 6.03
C VAL A 44 -0.25 -6.00 7.17
N VAL A 45 0.27 -4.90 7.73
CA VAL A 45 -0.39 -4.19 8.84
C VAL A 45 -1.76 -3.66 8.41
N THR A 46 -1.87 -3.11 7.21
CA THR A 46 -3.15 -2.64 6.66
C THR A 46 -4.13 -3.81 6.45
N GLY A 47 -3.65 -4.95 5.97
CA GLY A 47 -4.43 -6.17 5.81
C GLY A 47 -4.95 -6.71 7.14
N LYS A 48 -4.15 -6.66 8.22
CA LYS A 48 -4.60 -6.98 9.58
C LYS A 48 -5.70 -6.04 10.06
N SER A 49 -5.62 -4.74 9.75
CA SER A 49 -6.70 -3.80 10.05
C SER A 49 -7.98 -4.12 9.28
N VAL A 50 -7.89 -4.50 7.99
CA VAL A 50 -9.04 -4.98 7.20
C VAL A 50 -9.67 -6.23 7.82
N GLU A 51 -8.85 -7.20 8.26
CA GLU A 51 -9.32 -8.40 8.95
C GLU A 51 -10.14 -8.06 10.21
N LEU A 52 -9.68 -7.09 11.01
CA LEU A 52 -10.39 -6.65 12.22
C LEU A 52 -11.71 -5.95 11.92
N LEU A 53 -11.76 -5.17 10.83
CA LEU A 53 -12.98 -4.48 10.40
C LEU A 53 -13.98 -5.39 9.71
N ALA A 54 -13.55 -6.52 9.15
CA ALA A 54 -14.43 -7.48 8.48
C ALA A 54 -15.28 -8.26 9.51
N PRO A 55 -16.59 -8.00 9.63
CA PRO A 55 -17.44 -8.61 10.65
C PRO A 55 -17.63 -10.11 10.47
N ASP A 56 -17.86 -10.84 11.55
CA ASP A 56 -18.51 -12.15 11.43
C ASP A 56 -20.01 -11.94 11.15
N PRO A 57 -20.65 -12.80 10.33
CA PRO A 57 -22.02 -12.60 9.89
C PRO A 57 -23.04 -12.94 10.99
N ARG A 58 -23.03 -12.15 12.07
CA ARG A 58 -23.96 -12.19 13.21
C ARG A 58 -24.93 -11.00 13.13
N PRO A 59 -26.16 -11.12 13.66
CA PRO A 59 -27.16 -10.04 13.57
C PRO A 59 -26.70 -8.68 14.15
N SER A 60 -25.92 -8.70 15.22
CA SER A 60 -25.43 -7.49 15.92
C SER A 60 -24.10 -6.95 15.39
N ALA A 61 -23.55 -7.54 14.31
CA ALA A 61 -22.28 -7.11 13.79
C ALA A 61 -22.41 -5.77 13.06
N HIS A 62 -21.40 -4.91 13.20
CA HIS A 62 -21.33 -3.66 12.48
C HIS A 62 -20.79 -3.90 11.05
N TRP A 63 -21.51 -3.43 10.05
CA TRP A 63 -21.14 -3.53 8.64
C TRP A 63 -20.81 -2.15 8.09
N ASP A 64 -19.51 -1.83 8.01
CA ASP A 64 -19.01 -0.61 7.40
C ASP A 64 -18.12 -0.94 6.20
N PHE A 65 -18.77 -1.03 5.03
CA PHE A 65 -18.05 -1.25 3.78
C PHE A 65 -17.13 -0.07 3.45
N SER A 66 -17.48 1.18 3.77
CA SER A 66 -16.67 2.35 3.39
C SER A 66 -15.34 2.37 4.14
N ALA A 67 -15.30 1.96 5.40
CA ALA A 67 -14.06 1.79 6.14
C ALA A 67 -13.17 0.69 5.53
N VAL A 68 -13.75 -0.47 5.20
CA VAL A 68 -13.02 -1.57 4.54
C VAL A 68 -12.51 -1.16 3.16
N ALA A 69 -13.35 -0.51 2.35
CA ALA A 69 -13.01 -0.01 1.02
C ALA A 69 -11.81 0.95 1.07
N SER A 70 -11.78 1.82 2.07
CA SER A 70 -10.68 2.78 2.26
C SER A 70 -9.35 2.08 2.52
N LEU A 71 -9.34 1.07 3.40
CA LEU A 71 -8.12 0.31 3.69
C LEU A 71 -7.69 -0.61 2.54
N VAL A 72 -8.63 -1.27 1.85
CA VAL A 72 -8.31 -2.10 0.69
C VAL A 72 -7.80 -1.26 -0.48
N ARG A 73 -8.33 -0.05 -0.68
CA ARG A 73 -7.81 0.92 -1.65
C ARG A 73 -6.38 1.32 -1.30
N ASN A 74 -6.07 1.55 -0.03
CA ASN A 74 -4.70 1.82 0.41
C ASN A 74 -3.76 0.62 0.18
N LEU A 75 -4.24 -0.62 0.34
CA LEU A 75 -3.47 -1.82 -0.05
C LEU A 75 -3.11 -1.78 -1.54
N ALA A 76 -4.06 -1.43 -2.40
CA ALA A 76 -3.85 -1.35 -3.84
C ALA A 76 -2.83 -0.27 -4.20
N GLU A 77 -2.92 0.93 -3.62
CA GLU A 77 -1.94 2.00 -3.85
C GLU A 77 -0.54 1.61 -3.38
N CYS A 78 -0.45 1.03 -2.18
CA CYS A 78 0.83 0.58 -1.64
C CYS A 78 1.44 -0.54 -2.50
N TYR A 79 0.61 -1.44 -3.04
CA TYR A 79 1.05 -2.47 -3.97
C TYR A 79 1.61 -1.88 -5.28
N LEU A 80 1.02 -0.81 -5.81
CA LEU A 80 1.55 -0.18 -7.02
C LEU A 80 2.95 0.41 -6.78
N TYR A 81 3.18 1.04 -5.63
CA TYR A 81 4.53 1.47 -5.22
C TYR A 81 5.46 0.28 -5.03
N PHE A 82 5.00 -0.78 -4.35
CA PHE A 82 5.77 -2.00 -4.13
C PHE A 82 6.19 -2.62 -5.46
N PHE A 83 5.27 -2.78 -6.40
CA PHE A 83 5.57 -3.32 -7.72
C PHE A 83 6.54 -2.42 -8.48
N PHE A 84 6.22 -1.13 -8.58
CA PHE A 84 7.04 -0.15 -9.31
C PHE A 84 8.47 -0.07 -8.77
N LEU A 85 8.67 -0.10 -7.46
CA LEU A 85 10.01 0.03 -6.88
C LEU A 85 10.74 -1.31 -6.77
N CYS A 86 10.02 -2.40 -6.54
CA CYS A 86 10.60 -3.63 -6.01
C CYS A 86 10.43 -4.86 -6.89
N VAL A 87 9.49 -4.87 -7.84
CA VAL A 87 9.15 -6.08 -8.61
C VAL A 87 9.39 -5.89 -10.10
N ASP A 88 9.04 -4.73 -10.64
CA ASP A 88 9.11 -4.46 -12.07
C ASP A 88 10.54 -4.64 -12.59
N ASP A 89 10.67 -5.47 -13.63
CA ASP A 89 11.96 -5.79 -14.23
C ASP A 89 12.34 -4.71 -15.25
N VAL A 90 13.06 -3.72 -14.75
CA VAL A 90 13.60 -2.61 -15.54
C VAL A 90 15.11 -2.48 -15.37
N PRO A 91 15.79 -1.81 -16.31
CA PRO A 91 17.23 -1.56 -16.20
C PRO A 91 17.60 -0.92 -14.86
N VAL A 92 18.81 -1.23 -14.36
CA VAL A 92 19.30 -0.74 -13.05
C VAL A 92 19.23 0.79 -12.95
N VAL A 93 19.59 1.49 -14.02
CA VAL A 93 19.53 2.96 -14.08
C VAL A 93 18.12 3.51 -13.86
N GLU A 94 17.11 2.79 -14.34
CA GLU A 94 15.71 3.13 -14.09
C GLU A 94 15.32 2.77 -12.65
N LYS A 95 15.77 1.63 -12.11
CA LYS A 95 15.52 1.28 -10.68
C LYS A 95 16.06 2.36 -9.75
N GLU A 96 17.27 2.86 -10.00
CA GLU A 96 17.87 3.97 -9.26
C GLU A 96 17.07 5.26 -9.43
N ALA A 97 16.65 5.58 -10.67
CA ALA A 97 15.79 6.72 -10.95
C ALA A 97 14.48 6.68 -10.15
N ARG A 98 13.86 5.51 -10.01
CA ARG A 98 12.59 5.34 -9.28
C ARG A 98 12.74 5.62 -7.78
N ILE A 99 13.91 5.35 -7.19
CA ILE A 99 14.21 5.75 -5.81
C ILE A 99 14.31 7.28 -5.70
N ILE A 100 15.06 7.92 -6.60
CA ILE A 100 15.15 9.40 -6.64
C ILE A 100 13.75 10.03 -6.78
N MET A 101 12.90 9.43 -7.61
CA MET A 101 11.51 9.89 -7.80
C MET A 101 10.66 9.71 -6.54
N LEU A 102 10.88 8.64 -5.76
CA LEU A 102 10.21 8.45 -4.47
C LEU A 102 10.65 9.50 -3.45
N ASP A 103 11.95 9.76 -3.35
CA ASP A 103 12.51 10.72 -2.39
C ASP A 103 12.07 12.16 -2.73
N LEU A 104 12.06 12.52 -4.01
CA LEU A 104 11.48 13.79 -4.49
C LEU A 104 9.98 13.87 -4.19
N HIS A 105 9.25 12.76 -4.32
CA HIS A 105 7.83 12.74 -4.01
C HIS A 105 7.55 12.95 -2.52
N ASP A 106 8.35 12.35 -1.64
CA ASP A 106 8.26 12.58 -0.19
C ASP A 106 8.56 14.04 0.16
N ASP A 107 9.69 14.59 -0.30
CA ASP A 107 10.07 16.00 -0.08
C ASP A 107 8.98 16.96 -0.56
N GLY A 108 8.52 16.81 -1.80
CA GLY A 108 7.49 17.68 -2.39
C GLY A 108 6.13 17.53 -1.71
N SER A 109 5.72 16.31 -1.36
CA SER A 109 4.44 16.07 -0.70
C SER A 109 4.42 16.61 0.73
N ARG A 110 5.48 16.38 1.50
CA ARG A 110 5.62 16.92 2.86
C ARG A 110 5.60 18.44 2.81
N SER A 111 6.34 19.05 1.90
CA SER A 111 6.40 20.50 1.87
C SER A 111 5.15 21.19 1.35
N LYS A 112 4.41 20.54 0.45
CA LYS A 112 3.05 20.98 0.14
C LYS A 112 2.13 20.86 1.37
N LEU A 113 2.15 19.72 2.07
CA LEU A 113 1.29 19.48 3.23
C LEU A 113 1.55 20.47 4.37
N PHE A 114 2.82 20.66 4.75
CA PHE A 114 3.18 21.58 5.83
C PHE A 114 3.10 23.05 5.40
N GLY A 115 3.21 23.33 4.10
CA GLY A 115 2.95 24.67 3.56
C GLY A 115 1.49 25.13 3.70
N GLU A 116 0.53 24.22 3.89
CA GLU A 116 -0.89 24.58 4.12
C GLU A 116 -1.13 25.16 5.52
N LEU A 117 -0.19 25.02 6.45
CA LEU A 117 -0.34 25.51 7.81
C LEU A 117 -0.03 27.01 7.96
N ASP A 118 0.51 27.68 6.92
CA ASP A 118 0.96 29.09 6.94
C ASP A 118 1.84 29.47 8.15
N GLU A 119 2.40 28.48 8.85
CA GLU A 119 3.33 28.67 9.94
C GLU A 119 4.74 28.73 9.34
N PRO A 120 5.48 29.85 9.49
CA PRO A 120 6.85 29.89 9.04
C PRO A 120 7.63 28.79 9.76
N GLU A 121 8.41 28.03 9.00
CA GLU A 121 9.39 27.10 9.56
C GLU A 121 10.39 27.96 10.36
N THR A 122 10.13 28.09 11.68
CA THR A 122 10.81 29.04 12.58
C THR A 122 12.21 28.58 12.97
N ASP A 123 12.59 27.39 12.53
CA ASP A 123 13.90 26.80 12.75
C ASP A 123 14.75 26.96 11.48
N ASP A 124 15.64 27.96 11.51
CA ASP A 124 16.58 28.25 10.43
C ASP A 124 17.46 27.03 10.10
N GLU A 125 17.75 26.15 11.08
CA GLU A 125 18.54 24.94 10.87
C GLU A 125 17.76 23.90 10.06
N ALA A 126 16.48 23.69 10.39
CA ALA A 126 15.59 22.80 9.66
C ALA A 126 15.40 23.27 8.20
N LEU A 127 15.23 24.57 7.99
CA LEU A 127 15.10 25.16 6.65
C LEU A 127 16.38 24.97 5.83
N ALA A 128 17.54 25.22 6.43
CA ALA A 128 18.83 25.02 5.78
C ALA A 128 19.07 23.54 5.43
N GLN A 129 18.78 22.63 6.36
CA GLN A 129 18.92 21.20 6.13
C GLN A 129 18.01 20.72 5.01
N ARG A 130 16.76 21.20 4.96
CA ARG A 130 15.83 20.88 3.89
C ARG A 130 16.30 21.41 2.54
N ALA A 131 16.87 22.62 2.48
CA ALA A 131 17.47 23.14 1.25
C ALA A 131 18.65 22.29 0.76
N VAL A 132 19.49 21.79 1.68
CA VAL A 132 20.61 20.88 1.36
C VAL A 132 20.11 19.55 0.81
N VAL A 133 19.13 18.93 1.47
CA VAL A 133 18.49 17.69 1.00
C VAL A 133 17.91 17.88 -0.39
N ARG A 134 17.16 18.97 -0.58
CA ARG A 134 16.54 19.32 -1.85
C ARG A 134 17.59 19.47 -2.97
N ALA A 135 18.65 20.22 -2.73
CA ALA A 135 19.72 20.41 -3.71
C ALA A 135 20.42 19.09 -4.06
N SER A 136 20.61 18.20 -3.08
CA SER A 136 21.18 16.87 -3.29
C SER A 136 20.27 15.99 -4.17
N LEU A 137 18.95 15.99 -3.93
CA LEU A 137 17.99 15.26 -4.75
C LEU A 137 17.97 15.77 -6.20
N GLU A 138 18.01 17.09 -6.40
CA GLU A 138 18.08 17.68 -7.75
C GLU A 138 19.39 17.33 -8.47
N ALA A 139 20.51 17.27 -7.74
CA ALA A 139 21.78 16.83 -8.31
C ALA A 139 21.73 15.36 -8.72
N CYS A 140 21.18 14.48 -7.88
CA CYS A 140 20.98 13.07 -8.20
C CYS A 140 20.06 12.89 -9.42
N PHE A 141 18.97 13.66 -9.48
CA PHE A 141 18.06 13.68 -10.63
C PHE A 141 18.79 14.03 -11.94
N ARG A 142 19.59 15.10 -11.93
CA ARG A 142 20.35 15.55 -13.10
C ARG A 142 21.48 14.60 -13.51
N ALA A 143 22.01 13.83 -12.57
CA ALA A 143 23.07 12.86 -12.83
C ALA A 143 22.55 11.53 -13.41
N ASN A 144 21.27 11.22 -13.27
CA ASN A 144 20.69 9.98 -13.78
C ASN A 144 20.26 10.14 -15.26
N GLU A 145 20.87 9.36 -16.15
CA GLU A 145 20.64 9.43 -17.59
C GLU A 145 19.19 9.11 -18.01
N TRP A 146 18.52 8.18 -17.30
CA TRP A 146 17.14 7.80 -17.61
C TRP A 146 16.19 8.96 -17.32
N LEU A 147 16.36 9.64 -16.17
CA LEU A 147 15.56 10.82 -15.82
C LEU A 147 15.80 11.97 -16.80
N MET A 148 17.05 12.19 -17.19
CA MET A 148 17.41 13.25 -18.13
C MET A 148 16.95 13.00 -19.57
N ALA A 149 16.67 11.73 -19.92
CA ALA A 149 16.07 11.36 -21.21
C ALA A 149 14.55 11.59 -21.27
N LEU A 150 13.87 11.82 -20.14
CA LEU A 150 12.44 12.07 -20.11
C LEU A 150 12.08 13.41 -20.79
N PRO A 151 10.86 13.59 -21.31
CA PRO A 151 10.41 14.88 -21.81
C PRO A 151 10.54 15.98 -20.75
N GLU A 152 10.96 17.19 -21.15
CA GLU A 152 11.21 18.31 -20.22
C GLU A 152 10.00 18.61 -19.31
N LYS A 153 8.79 18.51 -19.86
CA LYS A 153 7.54 18.64 -19.09
C LYS A 153 7.49 17.62 -17.95
N ARG A 154 7.82 16.36 -18.21
CA ARG A 154 7.82 15.30 -17.20
C ARG A 154 8.92 15.50 -16.17
N GLN A 155 10.11 15.94 -16.60
CA GLN A 155 11.19 16.29 -15.66
C GLN A 155 10.75 17.37 -14.68
N ARG A 156 10.13 18.47 -15.16
CA ARG A 156 9.59 19.54 -14.30
C ARG A 156 8.53 19.03 -13.32
N GLU A 157 7.63 18.15 -13.78
CA GLU A 157 6.62 17.54 -12.92
C GLU A 157 7.23 16.67 -11.81
N LEU A 158 8.22 15.84 -12.15
CA LEU A 158 8.89 14.96 -11.18
C LEU A 158 9.71 15.75 -10.17
N LEU A 159 10.44 16.77 -10.62
CA LEU A 159 11.18 17.66 -9.73
C LEU A 159 10.26 18.35 -8.73
N ARG A 160 9.03 18.72 -9.10
CA ARG A 160 8.08 19.32 -8.16
C ARG A 160 7.69 18.38 -7.01
N GLY A 161 7.69 17.06 -7.24
CA GLY A 161 7.48 16.07 -6.18
C GLY A 161 6.07 16.00 -5.57
N ASP A 162 5.11 16.81 -6.01
CA ASP A 162 3.78 16.90 -5.38
C ASP A 162 2.74 15.92 -5.96
N LYS A 163 3.17 15.02 -6.86
CA LYS A 163 2.33 14.04 -7.56
C LYS A 163 3.01 12.68 -7.56
N THR A 164 2.19 11.63 -7.62
CA THR A 164 2.65 10.24 -7.76
C THR A 164 3.68 10.11 -8.90
N PRO A 165 4.82 9.43 -8.65
CA PRO A 165 5.95 9.41 -9.58
C PRO A 165 5.70 8.57 -10.84
N PHE A 166 4.63 7.78 -10.87
CA PHE A 166 4.25 6.94 -12.00
C PHE A 166 2.80 7.17 -12.44
N VAL A 167 2.50 6.75 -13.66
CA VAL A 167 1.13 6.64 -14.15
C VAL A 167 0.59 5.27 -13.74
N GLN A 168 -0.53 5.27 -13.02
CA GLN A 168 -1.09 4.05 -12.44
C GLN A 168 -1.43 2.97 -13.50
N ASP A 169 -2.02 3.36 -14.63
CA ASP A 169 -2.36 2.40 -15.70
C ASP A 169 -1.09 1.75 -16.28
N ASP A 170 0.00 2.51 -16.46
CA ASP A 170 1.28 1.99 -16.98
C ASP A 170 1.89 0.95 -16.03
N VAL A 171 1.75 1.15 -14.72
CA VAL A 171 2.21 0.17 -13.72
C VAL A 171 1.35 -1.09 -13.79
N ILE A 172 0.02 -0.95 -13.81
CA ILE A 172 -0.92 -2.08 -13.84
C ILE A 172 -0.66 -2.97 -15.06
N ASP A 173 -0.33 -2.38 -16.21
CA ASP A 173 -0.04 -3.09 -17.46
C ASP A 173 1.16 -4.02 -17.40
N ARG A 174 2.04 -3.80 -16.43
CA ARG A 174 3.22 -4.61 -16.20
C ARG A 174 2.97 -5.67 -15.12
N THR A 175 1.77 -5.71 -14.54
CA THR A 175 1.37 -6.69 -13.53
C THR A 175 0.42 -7.75 -14.11
N ASP A 176 0.21 -8.84 -13.37
CA ASP A 176 -0.81 -9.87 -13.68
C ASP A 176 -2.24 -9.46 -13.27
N LEU A 177 -2.54 -8.16 -13.17
CA LEU A 177 -3.85 -7.65 -12.81
C LEU A 177 -4.62 -7.21 -14.05
N ASP A 178 -5.91 -7.54 -14.13
CA ASP A 178 -6.77 -7.04 -15.19
C ASP A 178 -7.01 -5.53 -15.02
N ARG A 179 -6.55 -4.73 -15.99
CA ARG A 179 -6.62 -3.25 -15.95
C ARG A 179 -8.06 -2.75 -15.77
N LYS A 180 -9.01 -3.35 -16.48
CA LYS A 180 -10.41 -2.90 -16.46
C LYS A 180 -11.04 -3.16 -15.10
N HIS A 181 -10.82 -4.34 -14.55
CA HIS A 181 -11.32 -4.75 -13.25
C HIS A 181 -10.66 -3.95 -12.12
N PHE A 182 -9.34 -3.76 -12.16
CA PHE A 182 -8.63 -2.91 -11.21
C PHE A 182 -9.22 -1.51 -11.20
N ARG A 183 -9.34 -0.87 -12.38
CA ARG A 183 -9.87 0.49 -12.51
C ARG A 183 -11.29 0.62 -11.96
N PHE A 184 -12.14 -0.37 -12.22
CA PHE A 184 -13.50 -0.40 -11.69
C PHE A 184 -13.49 -0.42 -10.16
N LEU A 185 -12.81 -1.40 -9.56
CA LEU A 185 -12.76 -1.58 -8.10
C LEU A 185 -12.09 -0.39 -7.42
N TYR A 186 -10.98 0.10 -7.96
CA TYR A 186 -10.25 1.23 -7.43
C TYR A 186 -11.11 2.51 -7.39
N ARG A 187 -11.82 2.82 -8.48
CA ARG A 187 -12.74 3.97 -8.53
C ARG A 187 -13.93 3.78 -7.61
N PHE A 188 -14.50 2.57 -7.60
CA PHE A 188 -15.62 2.23 -6.73
C PHE A 188 -15.26 2.45 -5.26
N MET A 189 -14.16 1.87 -4.79
CA MET A 189 -13.70 2.05 -3.40
C MET A 189 -13.30 3.50 -3.11
N SER A 190 -12.64 4.20 -4.04
CA SER A 190 -12.29 5.62 -3.87
C SER A 190 -13.52 6.50 -3.66
N ALA A 191 -14.62 6.19 -4.34
CA ALA A 191 -15.88 6.92 -4.15
C ALA A 191 -16.47 6.72 -2.75
N HIS A 192 -16.16 5.59 -2.09
CA HIS A 192 -16.51 5.30 -0.70
C HIS A 192 -15.55 5.96 0.30
N THR A 193 -14.27 6.12 -0.04
CA THR A 193 -13.27 6.79 0.83
C THR A 193 -13.50 8.29 0.97
N HIS A 194 -13.84 8.98 -0.11
CA HIS A 194 -14.04 10.44 -0.09
C HIS A 194 -15.48 10.86 0.21
N SER A 195 -16.30 9.96 0.78
CA SER A 195 -17.73 10.20 1.04
C SER A 195 -18.47 10.78 -0.18
N GLY A 196 -18.17 10.31 -1.39
CA GLY A 196 -18.81 10.79 -2.61
C GLY A 196 -20.28 10.33 -2.71
N PRO A 197 -21.06 10.82 -3.69
CA PRO A 197 -22.47 10.43 -3.85
C PRO A 197 -22.67 8.92 -3.99
N VAL A 198 -21.72 8.22 -4.61
CA VAL A 198 -21.74 6.75 -4.69
C VAL A 198 -21.66 6.11 -3.31
N ALA A 199 -21.11 6.75 -2.27
CA ALA A 199 -21.08 6.22 -0.90
C ALA A 199 -22.43 6.37 -0.19
N PHE A 200 -23.10 7.53 -0.31
CA PHE A 200 -24.23 7.87 0.57
C PHE A 200 -25.60 8.03 -0.11
N TYR A 201 -25.66 8.34 -1.40
CA TYR A 201 -26.91 8.77 -2.03
C TYR A 201 -28.03 7.72 -1.97
N ARG A 202 -27.67 6.43 -2.00
CA ARG A 202 -28.60 5.29 -1.93
C ARG A 202 -28.80 4.71 -0.53
N MET A 203 -28.36 5.41 0.52
CA MET A 203 -28.63 5.01 1.90
C MET A 203 -30.15 4.94 2.19
N GLY A 204 -30.90 5.97 1.77
CA GLY A 204 -32.34 6.06 2.01
C GLY A 204 -33.21 5.09 1.19
N GLU A 205 -32.77 4.73 -0.01
CA GLU A 205 -33.55 3.88 -0.93
C GLU A 205 -33.26 2.38 -0.78
N HIS A 206 -32.06 2.01 -0.35
CA HIS A 206 -31.58 0.62 -0.37
C HIS A 206 -30.95 0.16 0.95
N GLY A 207 -31.04 0.96 2.01
CA GLY A 207 -30.51 0.62 3.34
C GLY A 207 -29.00 0.38 3.38
N ARG A 208 -28.26 0.82 2.36
CA ARG A 208 -26.81 0.63 2.23
C ARG A 208 -26.07 1.56 3.18
N GLY A 209 -25.00 1.11 3.82
CA GLY A 209 -24.15 1.98 4.65
C GLY A 209 -24.78 2.38 5.99
N MET A 210 -25.84 1.68 6.42
CA MET A 210 -26.55 1.93 7.68
C MET A 210 -25.91 1.24 8.90
N GLY A 211 -24.75 0.58 8.70
CA GLY A 211 -24.04 -0.11 9.77
C GLY A 211 -24.57 -1.50 10.12
N PHE A 212 -25.63 -1.99 9.46
CA PHE A 212 -26.17 -3.34 9.63
C PHE A 212 -26.06 -4.16 8.34
N LYS A 213 -26.15 -5.49 8.48
CA LYS A 213 -26.03 -6.42 7.35
C LYS A 213 -27.14 -6.20 6.32
N ASN A 214 -26.76 -5.90 5.09
CA ASN A 214 -27.63 -5.93 3.92
C ASN A 214 -26.93 -6.63 2.73
N SER A 215 -27.68 -6.97 1.68
CA SER A 215 -27.16 -7.70 0.52
C SER A 215 -26.06 -6.93 -0.22
N ASN A 216 -26.22 -5.62 -0.38
CA ASN A 216 -25.28 -4.76 -1.10
C ASN A 216 -23.94 -4.68 -0.35
N ASP A 217 -23.94 -4.32 0.93
CA ASP A 217 -22.71 -4.21 1.72
C ASP A 217 -22.02 -5.57 1.89
N THR A 218 -22.80 -6.66 1.98
CA THR A 218 -22.23 -8.01 1.99
C THR A 218 -21.50 -8.34 0.69
N MET A 219 -22.07 -7.96 -0.46
CA MET A 219 -21.48 -8.18 -1.77
C MET A 219 -20.26 -7.29 -2.00
N TYR A 220 -20.36 -5.99 -1.71
CA TYR A 220 -19.27 -5.04 -1.88
C TYR A 220 -18.07 -5.37 -0.98
N MET A 221 -18.34 -5.78 0.26
CA MET A 221 -17.26 -6.21 1.15
C MET A 221 -16.64 -7.53 0.68
N ALA A 222 -17.41 -8.44 0.06
CA ALA A 222 -16.82 -9.62 -0.58
C ALA A 222 -15.87 -9.23 -1.72
N TRP A 223 -16.28 -8.31 -2.61
CA TRP A 223 -15.43 -7.81 -3.71
C TRP A 223 -14.15 -7.13 -3.21
N ALA A 224 -14.25 -6.30 -2.18
CA ALA A 224 -13.07 -5.65 -1.60
C ALA A 224 -12.12 -6.68 -0.97
N LEU A 225 -12.63 -7.69 -0.28
CA LEU A 225 -11.81 -8.76 0.30
C LEU A 225 -11.17 -9.64 -0.77
N GLU A 226 -11.89 -10.00 -1.84
CA GLU A 226 -11.33 -10.75 -2.98
C GLU A 226 -10.22 -9.96 -3.69
N PHE A 227 -10.43 -8.66 -3.90
CA PHE A 227 -9.42 -7.80 -4.50
C PHE A 227 -8.19 -7.64 -3.61
N GLY A 228 -8.38 -7.38 -2.31
CA GLY A 228 -7.30 -7.30 -1.33
C GLY A 228 -6.54 -8.62 -1.21
N THR A 229 -7.24 -9.76 -1.32
CA THR A 229 -6.63 -11.10 -1.33
C THR A 229 -5.65 -11.23 -2.49
N ARG A 230 -6.07 -10.85 -3.70
CA ARG A 230 -5.20 -10.91 -4.89
C ARG A 230 -3.96 -10.03 -4.75
N ILE A 231 -4.12 -8.81 -4.22
CA ILE A 231 -3.01 -7.89 -3.97
C ILE A 231 -2.00 -8.49 -2.97
N ILE A 232 -2.49 -8.99 -1.83
CA ILE A 232 -1.64 -9.58 -0.80
C ILE A 232 -0.93 -10.83 -1.32
N GLU A 233 -1.61 -11.65 -2.12
CA GLU A 233 -1.03 -12.84 -2.74
C GLU A 233 0.14 -12.50 -3.67
N LEU A 234 -0.05 -11.54 -4.58
CA LEU A 234 0.99 -11.08 -5.51
C LEU A 234 2.20 -10.51 -4.74
N ALA A 235 1.95 -9.64 -3.76
CA ALA A 235 3.01 -9.08 -2.94
C ALA A 235 3.77 -10.14 -2.14
N THR A 236 3.05 -11.13 -1.60
CA THR A 236 3.65 -12.23 -0.83
C THR A 236 4.52 -13.12 -1.71
N GLY A 237 4.08 -13.41 -2.94
CA GLY A 237 4.88 -14.14 -3.93
C GLY A 237 6.20 -13.42 -4.22
N ALA A 238 6.13 -12.15 -4.59
CA ALA A 238 7.32 -11.33 -4.85
C ALA A 238 8.27 -11.25 -3.64
N MET A 239 7.74 -11.19 -2.42
CA MET A 239 8.58 -11.22 -1.21
C MET A 239 9.28 -12.57 -1.00
N LEU A 240 8.67 -13.68 -1.40
CA LEU A 240 9.32 -14.99 -1.33
C LEU A 240 10.41 -15.15 -2.39
N ASP A 241 10.25 -14.51 -3.53
CA ASP A 241 11.28 -14.45 -4.57
C ASP A 241 12.47 -13.59 -4.13
N LEU A 242 12.21 -12.42 -3.53
CA LEU A 242 13.25 -11.52 -3.00
C LEU A 242 13.92 -12.07 -1.73
N PHE A 243 13.16 -12.77 -0.87
CA PHE A 243 13.66 -13.32 0.39
C PHE A 243 13.38 -14.83 0.49
N PRO A 244 14.09 -15.68 -0.27
CA PRO A 244 13.88 -17.12 -0.25
C PRO A 244 13.88 -17.70 1.18
N GLY A 245 12.87 -18.51 1.49
CA GLY A 245 12.69 -19.15 2.79
C GLY A 245 12.17 -18.24 3.92
N ALA A 246 11.69 -17.03 3.60
CA ALA A 246 11.09 -16.13 4.59
C ALA A 246 9.88 -16.76 5.31
N ASP A 247 9.05 -17.54 4.61
CA ASP A 247 7.94 -18.29 5.21
C ASP A 247 8.43 -19.27 6.30
N GLN A 248 9.51 -20.01 6.04
CA GLN A 248 10.07 -20.98 6.97
C GLN A 248 10.65 -20.29 8.20
N ARG A 249 11.41 -19.19 8.01
CA ARG A 249 11.94 -18.38 9.10
C ARG A 249 10.81 -17.79 9.95
N GLY A 250 9.80 -17.21 9.31
CA GLY A 250 8.63 -16.66 9.97
C GLY A 250 7.87 -17.67 10.82
N ARG A 251 7.65 -18.90 10.31
CA ARG A 251 7.01 -19.99 11.06
C ARG A 251 7.82 -20.37 12.30
N LYS A 252 9.15 -20.46 12.19
CA LYS A 252 10.03 -20.75 13.33
C LYS A 252 9.93 -19.67 14.40
N LEU A 253 9.95 -18.39 14.01
CA LEU A 253 9.80 -17.26 14.93
C LEU A 253 8.46 -17.29 15.67
N ARG A 254 7.36 -17.54 14.94
CA ARG A 254 6.01 -17.65 15.53
C ARG A 254 5.92 -18.78 16.55
N LEU A 255 6.49 -19.95 16.25
CA LEU A 255 6.54 -21.08 17.18
C LEU A 255 7.36 -20.77 18.43
N ALA A 256 8.49 -20.09 18.28
CA ALA A 256 9.32 -19.66 19.41
C ALA A 256 8.55 -18.70 20.35
N GLN A 257 7.82 -17.72 19.78
CA GLN A 257 6.98 -16.80 20.56
C GLN A 257 5.86 -17.52 21.31
N ILE A 258 5.18 -18.49 20.68
CA ILE A 258 4.15 -19.30 21.36
C ILE A 258 4.73 -20.09 22.53
N ARG A 259 5.95 -20.62 22.40
CA ARG A 259 6.64 -21.35 23.48
C ARG A 259 7.06 -20.45 24.64
N GLN A 260 7.35 -19.18 24.36
CA GLN A 260 7.77 -18.18 25.35
C GLN A 260 6.60 -17.44 26.00
N ALA A 261 5.40 -17.47 25.41
CA ALA A 261 4.20 -16.90 26.02
C ALA A 261 3.97 -17.56 27.39
N PRO A 262 3.82 -16.78 28.49
CA PRO A 262 3.58 -17.35 29.79
C PRO A 262 2.34 -18.23 29.71
N LYS A 263 2.45 -19.50 30.13
CA LYS A 263 1.29 -20.37 30.31
C LYS A 263 0.40 -19.67 31.34
N GLY A 264 -0.65 -19.00 30.87
CA GLY A 264 -1.57 -18.25 31.72
C GLY A 264 -2.04 -19.15 32.86
N ARG A 265 -1.86 -18.64 34.09
CA ARG A 265 -2.47 -19.20 35.29
C ARG A 265 -3.97 -19.34 35.02
N ARG A 266 -4.45 -20.58 35.09
CA ARG A 266 -5.89 -20.87 35.25
C ARG A 266 -6.33 -20.44 36.63
#